data_AF-R1HZN1-F1
#
_entry.id   AF-R1HZN1-F1
#
_cell.length_a   1.000
_cell.length_b   1.000
_cell.length_c   1.000
_cell.angle_alpha   90.00
_cell.angle_beta   90.00
_cell.angle_gamma   90.00
#
_symmetry.space_group_name_H-M   'P 1'
#
loop_
_entity.id
_entity.type
_entity.pdbx_description
1 polymer ?
#
loop_
_entity_poly.entity_id
_entity_poly.type
_entity_poly.pdbx_seq_one_letter_code
_entity_poly.pdbx_strand_id
1 'polypeptide(L)'
;MSERDRRSAWPEECEFCGTPVAARHGHVVDTGRRGLLCSCRACFLLCTSCSAGEARYRAVPERYLWDPRSPIARLDWHGLGIPARFAFFVHCGTRVTAFRPGPAGAAEAALPPGLWTELAAAHPLLATAEPDVEAIVFRGGERGTDCFLVPVDVCYRLAGVVRRYWTGGEGGPEMHEHVGELFAEIGQRARPLR
;
A
#
# COMPACT_ATOMS: atom_id res chain seq x y z
N MET A 1 7.54 -10.61 -30.84
CA MET A 1 7.01 -9.41 -30.16
C MET A 1 5.50 -9.53 -30.12
N SER A 2 4.95 -9.93 -28.97
CA SER A 2 3.52 -10.26 -28.82
C SER A 2 2.68 -8.99 -28.58
N GLU A 3 1.51 -8.93 -29.21
CA GLU A 3 0.44 -7.91 -29.16
C GLU A 3 -0.09 -7.50 -27.76
N ARG A 4 0.51 -7.98 -26.67
CA ARG A 4 0.07 -7.77 -25.28
C ARG A 4 0.65 -6.54 -24.57
N ASP A 5 1.43 -5.71 -25.28
CA ASP A 5 2.10 -4.51 -24.73
C ASP A 5 1.42 -3.18 -25.14
N ARG A 6 0.25 -3.23 -25.79
CA ARG A 6 -0.49 -2.05 -26.31
C ARG A 6 -1.61 -1.54 -25.39
N ARG A 7 -1.47 -1.63 -24.07
CA ARG A 7 -2.46 -1.04 -23.12
C ARG A 7 -1.81 -0.12 -22.10
N SER A 8 -1.39 1.06 -22.57
CA SER A 8 -1.95 2.37 -22.16
C SER A 8 -1.29 3.47 -23.00
N ALA A 9 -1.82 3.73 -24.21
CA ALA A 9 -1.32 4.80 -25.08
C ALA A 9 -2.05 6.14 -24.86
N TRP A 10 -2.99 6.18 -23.91
CA TRP A 10 -3.64 7.41 -23.50
C TRP A 10 -3.02 7.84 -22.18
N PRO A 11 -2.47 9.07 -22.10
CA PRO A 11 -2.05 9.60 -20.83
C PRO A 11 -3.27 9.61 -19.90
N GLU A 12 -3.08 9.16 -18.66
CA GLU A 12 -4.10 9.36 -17.63
C GLU A 12 -4.31 10.87 -17.45
N GLU A 13 -5.47 11.27 -16.95
CA GLU A 13 -5.80 12.68 -16.77
C GLU A 13 -5.87 13.02 -15.28
N CYS A 14 -5.41 14.23 -14.94
CA CYS A 14 -5.56 14.76 -13.59
C CYS A 14 -7.06 14.94 -13.28
N GLU A 15 -7.55 14.31 -12.21
CA GLU A 15 -8.98 14.34 -11.86
C GLU A 15 -9.45 15.68 -11.27
N PHE A 16 -8.53 16.63 -11.06
CA PHE A 16 -8.84 18.00 -10.63
C PHE A 16 -8.96 18.98 -11.79
N CYS A 17 -8.11 18.87 -12.81
CA CYS A 17 -7.96 19.90 -13.85
C CYS A 17 -7.90 19.36 -15.29
N GLY A 18 -7.99 18.04 -15.49
CA GLY A 18 -7.96 17.39 -16.80
C GLY A 18 -6.60 17.41 -17.51
N THR A 19 -5.55 17.94 -16.87
CA THR A 19 -4.20 17.94 -17.47
C THR A 19 -3.70 16.51 -17.62
N PRO A 20 -3.19 16.11 -18.80
CA PRO A 20 -2.58 14.80 -18.99
C PRO A 20 -1.42 14.60 -18.01
N VAL A 21 -1.36 13.42 -17.39
CA VAL A 21 -0.30 13.00 -16.47
C VAL A 21 0.50 11.84 -17.06
N ALA A 22 1.77 11.76 -16.67
CA ALA A 22 2.64 10.67 -17.08
C ALA A 22 2.27 9.36 -16.37
N ALA A 23 2.74 8.23 -16.89
CA ALA A 23 2.55 6.92 -16.26
C ALA A 23 3.06 6.87 -14.80
N ARG A 24 4.03 7.72 -14.45
CA ARG A 24 4.40 8.03 -13.06
C ARG A 24 3.96 9.45 -12.74
N HIS A 25 3.04 9.60 -11.81
CA HIS A 25 2.51 10.86 -11.33
C HIS A 25 2.15 10.75 -9.84
N GLY A 26 1.81 11.87 -9.21
CA GLY A 26 1.43 11.90 -7.80
C GLY A 26 -0.04 11.61 -7.61
N HIS A 27 -0.40 11.05 -6.46
CA HIS A 27 -1.79 10.80 -6.10
C HIS A 27 -2.24 11.67 -4.92
N VAL A 28 -3.54 11.89 -4.84
CA VAL A 28 -4.20 12.56 -3.72
C VAL A 28 -5.31 11.64 -3.20
N VAL A 29 -5.41 11.50 -1.88
CA VAL A 29 -6.53 10.79 -1.24
C VAL A 29 -7.70 11.76 -1.05
N ASP A 30 -8.88 11.40 -1.56
CA ASP A 30 -10.16 11.99 -1.11
C ASP A 30 -10.64 11.21 0.13
N THR A 31 -10.43 11.77 1.32
CA THR A 31 -10.78 11.13 2.60
C THR A 31 -12.30 10.98 2.79
N GLY A 32 -13.10 11.79 2.10
CA GLY A 32 -14.56 11.69 2.12
C GLY A 32 -15.08 10.51 1.30
N ARG A 33 -14.49 10.28 0.13
CA ARG A 33 -14.84 9.14 -0.75
C ARG A 33 -14.01 7.88 -0.49
N ARG A 34 -12.94 7.99 0.29
CA ARG A 34 -11.95 6.93 0.56
C ARG A 34 -11.38 6.34 -0.74
N GLY A 35 -10.92 7.22 -1.62
CA GLY A 35 -10.36 6.86 -2.92
C GLY A 35 -9.11 7.66 -3.25
N LEU A 36 -8.29 7.10 -4.14
CA LEU A 36 -7.16 7.81 -4.73
C LEU A 36 -7.60 8.55 -5.98
N LEU A 37 -7.01 9.73 -6.16
CA LEU A 37 -7.18 10.58 -7.31
C LEU A 37 -5.84 10.79 -8.02
N CYS A 38 -5.81 10.61 -9.34
CA CYS A 38 -4.66 10.94 -10.17
C CYS A 38 -4.48 12.46 -10.20
N SER A 39 -3.26 12.95 -9.94
CA SER A 39 -3.00 14.39 -9.86
C SER A 39 -1.78 14.81 -10.69
N CYS A 40 -1.91 15.92 -11.40
CA CYS A 40 -0.75 16.59 -12.00
C CYS A 40 0.11 17.23 -10.90
N ARG A 41 1.36 17.57 -11.22
CA ARG A 41 2.32 18.12 -10.23
C ARG A 41 1.79 19.39 -9.54
N ALA A 42 1.10 20.26 -10.27
CA ALA A 42 0.55 21.50 -9.71
C ALA A 42 -0.57 21.21 -8.68
N CYS A 43 -1.56 20.40 -9.05
CA CYS A 43 -2.66 20.01 -8.16
C CYS A 43 -2.17 19.22 -6.95
N PHE A 44 -1.20 18.33 -7.14
CA PHE A 44 -0.54 17.60 -6.05
C PHE A 44 0.04 18.58 -5.01
N LEU A 45 0.83 19.57 -5.46
CA LEU A 45 1.46 20.54 -4.56
C LEU A 45 0.44 21.37 -3.78
N LEU A 46 -0.68 21.74 -4.39
CA LEU A 46 -1.78 22.42 -3.68
C LEU A 46 -2.37 21.56 -2.55
N CYS A 47 -2.33 20.23 -2.66
CA CYS A 47 -2.81 19.32 -1.64
C CYS A 47 -1.75 18.96 -0.58
N THR A 48 -0.49 19.34 -0.78
CA THR A 48 0.58 19.16 0.24
C THR A 48 0.54 20.23 1.33
N SER A 49 -0.05 21.40 1.04
CA SER A 49 -0.13 22.53 1.97
C SER A 49 -1.41 22.55 2.82
N CYS A 50 -2.35 21.64 2.58
CA CYS A 50 -3.53 21.49 3.42
C CYS A 50 -3.15 20.85 4.76
N SER A 51 -3.55 21.47 5.88
CA SER A 51 -3.21 21.01 7.22
C SER A 51 -3.55 19.54 7.45
N ALA A 52 -2.54 18.75 7.82
CA ALA A 52 -2.65 17.32 8.07
C ALA A 52 -3.74 17.02 9.12
N GLY A 53 -4.74 16.20 8.75
CA GLY A 53 -5.76 15.67 9.67
C GLY A 53 -7.21 16.02 9.32
N GLU A 54 -7.49 17.20 8.77
CA GLU A 54 -8.87 17.64 8.47
C GLU A 54 -9.13 17.93 6.99
N ALA A 55 -8.07 17.94 6.17
CA ALA A 55 -8.20 18.19 4.75
C ALA A 55 -8.92 17.02 4.06
N ARG A 56 -9.96 17.34 3.28
CA ARG A 56 -10.66 16.36 2.44
C ARG A 56 -9.73 15.73 1.40
N TYR A 57 -8.83 16.53 0.84
CA TYR A 57 -7.88 16.12 -0.19
C TYR A 57 -6.47 16.16 0.40
N ARG A 58 -5.79 15.02 0.41
CA ARG A 58 -4.47 14.89 1.02
C ARG A 58 -3.47 14.28 0.05
N ALA A 59 -2.38 14.98 -0.21
CA ALA A 59 -1.32 14.48 -1.08
C ALA A 59 -0.70 13.21 -0.48
N VAL A 60 -0.51 12.19 -1.30
CA VAL A 60 0.16 10.94 -0.91
C VAL A 60 1.66 11.20 -0.78
N PRO A 61 2.28 10.96 0.40
CA PRO A 61 3.72 11.11 0.58
C PRO A 61 4.53 10.18 -0.34
N GLU A 62 5.81 10.50 -0.54
CA GLU A 62 6.69 9.66 -1.39
C GLU A 62 7.71 8.84 -0.57
N ARG A 63 7.55 8.79 0.77
CA ARG A 63 8.52 8.16 1.68
C ARG A 63 8.27 6.67 1.88
N TYR A 64 9.35 5.91 1.99
CA TYR A 64 9.35 4.46 2.22
C TYR A 64 10.27 4.20 3.41
N LEU A 65 9.77 3.54 4.45
CA LEU A 65 10.54 3.28 5.67
C LEU A 65 10.51 1.81 6.06
N TRP A 66 11.56 1.36 6.72
CA TRP A 66 11.64 0.06 7.39
C TRP A 66 12.37 0.22 8.72
N ASP A 67 12.13 -0.67 9.67
CA ASP A 67 12.78 -0.63 10.99
C ASP A 67 13.72 -1.83 11.17
N PRO A 68 15.04 -1.67 10.97
CA PRO A 68 16.01 -2.73 11.21
C PRO A 68 16.17 -3.10 12.70
N ARG A 69 15.79 -2.21 13.62
CA ARG A 69 16.02 -2.40 15.06
C ARG A 69 14.94 -3.25 15.71
N SER A 70 13.74 -3.27 15.12
CA SER A 70 12.57 -3.98 15.65
C SER A 70 12.00 -4.95 14.61
N PRO A 71 12.74 -6.01 14.22
CA PRO A 71 12.27 -6.96 13.22
C PRO A 71 11.03 -7.71 13.71
N ILE A 72 10.13 -8.02 12.77
CA ILE A 72 8.88 -8.71 13.10
C ILE A 72 9.08 -10.21 12.99
N ALA A 73 8.72 -10.89 14.09
CA ALA A 73 8.72 -12.34 14.14
C ALA A 73 7.79 -12.94 13.08
N ARG A 74 7.89 -14.25 12.89
CA ARG A 74 7.02 -14.96 11.95
C ARG A 74 5.57 -14.86 12.44
N LEU A 75 4.70 -14.23 11.64
CA LEU A 75 3.26 -14.19 11.90
C LEU A 75 2.61 -15.51 11.49
N ASP A 76 1.59 -15.94 12.23
CA ASP A 76 0.71 -17.04 11.83
C ASP A 76 -0.29 -16.57 10.76
N TRP A 77 0.19 -16.49 9.53
CA TRP A 77 -0.60 -16.07 8.36
C TRP A 77 -1.84 -16.92 8.14
N HIS A 78 -1.79 -18.22 8.47
CA HIS A 78 -2.93 -19.12 8.35
C HIS A 78 -3.99 -18.79 9.42
N GLY A 79 -3.59 -18.60 10.68
CA GLY A 79 -4.48 -18.15 11.76
C GLY A 79 -5.13 -16.78 11.50
N LEU A 80 -4.46 -15.91 10.75
CA LEU A 80 -5.01 -14.62 10.28
C LEU A 80 -5.93 -14.74 9.05
N GLY A 81 -6.03 -15.94 8.47
CA GLY A 81 -6.79 -16.21 7.25
C GLY A 81 -6.17 -15.57 5.99
N ILE A 82 -4.87 -15.31 5.98
CA ILE A 82 -4.15 -14.61 4.90
C ILE A 82 -3.17 -15.60 4.23
N PRO A 83 -3.66 -16.56 3.43
CA PRO A 83 -2.83 -17.66 2.89
C PRO A 83 -1.75 -17.17 1.92
N ALA A 84 -1.96 -16.04 1.25
CA ALA A 84 -0.97 -15.45 0.35
C ALA A 84 0.22 -14.78 1.08
N ARG A 85 0.17 -14.72 2.43
CA ARG A 85 1.25 -14.23 3.31
C ARG A 85 1.67 -12.78 3.04
N PHE A 86 0.75 -11.93 2.61
CA PHE A 86 0.94 -10.48 2.58
C PHE A 86 -0.37 -9.77 2.90
N ALA A 87 -0.25 -8.62 3.55
CA ALA A 87 -1.37 -7.78 3.92
C ALA A 87 -0.89 -6.34 4.07
N PHE A 88 -1.82 -5.40 4.04
CA PHE A 88 -1.51 -4.01 4.35
C PHE A 88 -2.54 -3.40 5.28
N PHE A 89 -2.12 -2.39 6.02
CA PHE A 89 -2.88 -1.78 7.10
C PHE A 89 -2.89 -0.28 6.87
N VAL A 90 -4.09 0.30 6.90
CA VAL A 90 -4.29 1.73 6.74
C VAL A 90 -4.99 2.25 7.99
N HIS A 91 -4.49 3.36 8.52
CA HIS A 91 -5.18 4.13 9.55
C HIS A 91 -6.24 4.99 8.87
N CYS A 92 -7.51 4.67 9.05
CA CYS A 92 -8.63 5.49 8.57
C CYS A 92 -9.21 6.29 9.74
N GLY A 93 -8.75 7.54 9.89
CA GLY A 93 -9.00 8.31 11.12
C GLY A 93 -8.42 7.59 12.34
N THR A 94 -9.26 7.24 13.32
CA THR A 94 -8.85 6.56 14.56
C THR A 94 -8.83 5.04 14.47
N ARG A 95 -9.35 4.46 13.38
CA ARG A 95 -9.46 3.01 13.21
C ARG A 95 -8.36 2.51 12.28
N VAL A 96 -7.73 1.39 12.66
CA VAL A 96 -6.86 0.64 11.74
C VAL A 96 -7.68 -0.43 11.04
N THR A 97 -7.56 -0.47 9.72
CA THR A 97 -8.18 -1.50 8.89
C THR A 97 -7.08 -2.30 8.19
N ALA A 98 -7.12 -3.62 8.34
CA ALA A 98 -6.30 -4.53 7.55
C ALA A 98 -6.99 -4.85 6.24
N PHE A 99 -6.20 -4.99 5.19
CA PHE A 99 -6.64 -5.37 3.87
C PHE A 99 -5.83 -6.56 3.38
N ARG A 100 -6.57 -7.53 2.82
CA ARG A 100 -6.03 -8.70 2.14
C ARG A 100 -6.28 -8.54 0.64
N PRO A 101 -5.23 -8.30 -0.16
CA PRO A 101 -5.36 -8.37 -1.61
C PRO A 101 -5.75 -9.77 -2.08
N GLY A 102 -6.63 -9.85 -3.06
CA GLY A 102 -7.11 -11.10 -3.67
C GLY A 102 -7.74 -10.89 -5.04
N PRO A 103 -8.42 -11.90 -5.61
CA PRO A 103 -8.94 -11.86 -6.99
C PRO A 103 -10.03 -10.80 -7.20
N ALA A 104 -10.78 -10.44 -6.15
CA ALA A 104 -11.78 -9.39 -6.19
C ALA A 104 -11.22 -7.98 -5.89
N GLY A 105 -9.90 -7.86 -5.65
CA GLY A 105 -9.26 -6.64 -5.14
C GLY A 105 -8.88 -6.77 -3.67
N ALA A 106 -8.72 -5.64 -2.99
CA ALA A 106 -8.39 -5.60 -1.57
C ALA A 106 -9.66 -5.70 -0.72
N ALA A 107 -9.84 -6.83 -0.03
CA ALA A 107 -10.94 -7.01 0.91
C ALA A 107 -10.47 -6.66 2.33
N GLU A 108 -11.36 -6.10 3.16
CA GLU A 108 -11.09 -5.93 4.58
C GLU A 108 -10.85 -7.30 5.23
N ALA A 109 -9.79 -7.39 6.03
CA ALA A 109 -9.46 -8.56 6.82
C ALA A 109 -9.82 -8.29 8.29
N ALA A 110 -10.55 -9.22 8.89
CA ALA A 110 -10.77 -9.21 10.32
C ALA A 110 -9.44 -9.52 11.03
N LEU A 111 -9.02 -8.64 11.93
CA LEU A 111 -7.89 -8.89 12.81
C LEU A 111 -8.40 -9.39 14.16
N PRO A 112 -7.65 -10.29 14.83
CA PRO A 112 -7.88 -10.55 16.24
C PRO A 112 -7.87 -9.25 17.05
N PRO A 113 -8.80 -9.07 18.00
CA PRO A 113 -8.78 -7.93 18.90
C PRO A 113 -7.42 -7.80 19.60
N GLY A 114 -6.86 -6.60 19.67
CA GLY A 114 -5.59 -6.33 20.36
C GLY A 114 -4.33 -6.58 19.53
N LEU A 115 -4.37 -7.41 18.47
CA LEU A 115 -3.17 -7.75 17.68
C LEU A 115 -2.45 -6.51 17.14
N TRP A 116 -3.20 -5.56 16.55
CA TRP A 116 -2.58 -4.33 16.04
C TRP A 116 -1.98 -3.50 17.17
N THR A 117 -2.66 -3.38 18.31
CA THR A 117 -2.18 -2.63 19.47
C THR A 117 -0.89 -3.22 20.01
N GLU A 118 -0.81 -4.55 20.11
CA GLU A 118 0.39 -5.28 20.54
C GLU A 118 1.55 -5.07 19.57
N LEU A 119 1.31 -5.22 18.26
CA LEU A 119 2.32 -4.98 17.23
C LEU A 119 2.80 -3.52 17.24
N ALA A 120 1.89 -2.56 17.31
CA ALA A 120 2.24 -1.14 17.32
C ALA A 120 3.00 -0.72 18.59
N ALA A 121 2.74 -1.38 19.73
CA ALA A 121 3.51 -1.17 20.96
C ALA A 121 4.95 -1.72 20.87
N ALA A 122 5.15 -2.80 20.12
CA ALA A 122 6.46 -3.45 19.96
C ALA A 122 7.28 -2.88 18.79
N HIS A 123 6.64 -2.27 17.78
CA HIS A 123 7.28 -1.86 16.53
C HIS A 123 7.02 -0.37 16.23
N PRO A 124 7.98 0.53 16.55
CA PRO A 124 7.81 1.98 16.38
C PRO A 124 7.38 2.41 14.98
N LEU A 125 7.83 1.71 13.94
CA LEU A 125 7.46 1.96 12.54
C LEU A 125 5.93 2.07 12.33
N LEU A 126 5.16 1.20 13.00
CA LEU A 126 3.71 1.14 12.82
C LEU A 126 3.02 2.42 13.30
N ALA A 127 3.54 3.04 14.36
CA ALA A 127 3.00 4.28 14.92
C ALA A 127 3.37 5.53 14.08
N THR A 128 4.32 5.41 13.16
CA THR A 128 4.77 6.54 12.32
C THR A 128 3.94 6.78 11.06
N ALA A 129 3.08 5.82 10.71
CA ALA A 129 2.23 5.91 9.53
C ALA A 129 1.26 7.09 9.64
N GLU A 130 1.32 7.99 8.67
CA GLU A 130 0.37 9.07 8.57
C GLU A 130 -1.02 8.52 8.17
N PRO A 131 -2.09 8.83 8.92
CA PRO A 131 -3.43 8.34 8.60
C PRO A 131 -3.86 8.67 7.18
N ASP A 132 -4.63 7.78 6.58
CA ASP A 132 -5.26 7.82 5.25
C ASP A 132 -4.32 7.83 4.04
N VAL A 133 -3.09 8.35 4.19
CA VAL A 133 -2.15 8.56 3.06
C VAL A 133 -0.95 7.63 3.07
N GLU A 134 -0.68 6.96 4.18
CA GLU A 134 0.35 5.94 4.31
C GLU A 134 -0.20 4.64 4.85
N ALA A 135 0.53 3.56 4.59
CA ALA A 135 0.15 2.22 4.97
C ALA A 135 1.36 1.44 5.49
N ILE A 136 1.08 0.49 6.38
CA ILE A 136 2.05 -0.53 6.76
C ILE A 136 1.78 -1.78 5.93
N VAL A 137 2.77 -2.24 5.17
CA VAL A 137 2.71 -3.46 4.39
C VAL A 137 3.55 -4.54 5.03
N PHE A 138 2.99 -5.74 5.11
CA PHE A 138 3.65 -6.94 5.62
C PHE A 138 3.77 -7.98 4.52
N ARG A 139 4.91 -8.68 4.50
CA ARG A 139 5.12 -9.86 3.67
C ARG A 139 5.82 -10.95 4.47
N GLY A 140 5.24 -12.13 4.49
CA GLY A 140 5.84 -13.32 5.08
C GLY A 140 6.95 -13.86 4.19
N GLY A 141 8.17 -13.89 4.71
CA GLY A 141 9.33 -14.53 4.11
C GLY A 141 9.69 -15.85 4.81
N GLU A 142 10.79 -16.47 4.41
CA GLU A 142 11.31 -17.68 5.09
C GLU A 142 11.88 -17.37 6.48
N ARG A 143 12.49 -16.19 6.64
CA ARG A 143 13.23 -15.78 7.84
C ARG A 143 12.42 -14.95 8.84
N GLY A 144 11.20 -14.57 8.49
CA GLY A 144 10.37 -13.68 9.32
C GLY A 144 9.28 -12.99 8.50
N THR A 145 8.83 -11.86 9.01
CA THR A 145 7.86 -11.00 8.34
C THR A 145 8.54 -9.67 7.98
N ASP A 146 8.66 -9.40 6.69
CA ASP A 146 9.11 -8.10 6.21
C ASP A 146 8.01 -7.06 6.49
N CYS A 147 8.41 -5.89 6.97
CA CYS A 147 7.52 -4.81 7.33
C CYS A 147 8.04 -3.48 6.80
N PHE A 148 7.19 -2.78 6.05
CA PHE A 148 7.51 -1.49 5.48
C PHE A 148 6.38 -0.51 5.71
N LEU A 149 6.73 0.75 5.97
CA LEU A 149 5.82 1.87 5.75
C LEU A 149 5.99 2.32 4.30
N VAL A 150 4.87 2.45 3.60
CA VAL A 150 4.82 2.87 2.21
C VAL A 150 3.71 3.89 1.99
N PRO A 151 3.78 4.67 0.90
CA PRO A 151 2.65 5.46 0.46
C PRO A 151 1.45 4.57 0.14
N VAL A 152 0.23 5.03 0.45
CA VAL A 152 -0.97 4.20 0.31
C VAL A 152 -1.24 3.76 -1.14
N ASP A 153 -0.79 4.53 -2.14
CA ASP A 153 -0.92 4.17 -3.57
C ASP A 153 -0.15 2.88 -3.95
N VAL A 154 0.89 2.52 -3.19
CA VAL A 154 1.60 1.25 -3.32
C VAL A 154 0.68 0.08 -2.96
N CYS A 155 -0.23 0.26 -2.01
CA CYS A 155 -1.21 -0.77 -1.65
C CYS A 155 -2.26 -0.98 -2.75
N TYR A 156 -2.66 0.08 -3.45
CA TYR A 156 -3.51 -0.02 -4.63
C TYR A 156 -2.78 -0.72 -5.78
N ARG A 157 -1.49 -0.42 -5.98
CA ARG A 157 -0.65 -1.14 -6.94
C ARG A 157 -0.55 -2.63 -6.59
N LEU A 158 -0.29 -2.96 -5.32
CA LEU A 158 -0.25 -4.33 -4.83
C LEU A 158 -1.58 -5.05 -5.09
N ALA A 159 -2.71 -4.43 -4.76
CA ALA A 159 -4.04 -4.98 -5.04
C ALA A 159 -4.28 -5.18 -6.54
N GLY A 160 -3.82 -4.26 -7.38
CA GLY A 160 -3.89 -4.37 -8.84
C GLY A 160 -3.05 -5.54 -9.38
N VAL A 161 -1.81 -5.69 -8.92
CA VAL A 161 -0.92 -6.81 -9.26
C VAL A 161 -1.56 -8.14 -8.85
N VAL A 162 -1.98 -8.25 -7.59
CA VAL A 162 -2.58 -9.48 -7.06
C VAL A 162 -3.84 -9.84 -7.85
N ARG A 163 -4.76 -8.90 -8.05
CA ARG A 163 -5.98 -9.12 -8.84
C ARG A 163 -5.69 -9.56 -10.27
N ARG A 164 -4.67 -8.97 -10.91
CA ARG A 164 -4.35 -9.21 -12.32
C ARG A 164 -3.76 -10.60 -12.56
N TYR A 165 -2.88 -11.04 -11.68
CA TYR A 165 -2.12 -12.28 -11.84
C TYR A 165 -2.65 -13.44 -11.00
N TRP A 166 -3.77 -13.23 -10.29
CA TRP A 166 -4.36 -14.27 -9.46
C TRP A 166 -4.79 -15.49 -10.28
N THR A 167 -4.33 -16.65 -9.84
CA THR A 167 -4.73 -17.96 -10.36
C THR A 167 -4.86 -18.95 -9.20
N GLY A 168 -5.80 -19.90 -9.30
CA GLY A 168 -6.02 -20.91 -8.26
C GLY A 168 -6.55 -20.36 -6.92
N GLY A 169 -6.35 -21.13 -5.84
CA GLY A 169 -6.86 -20.81 -4.51
C GLY A 169 -5.97 -19.91 -3.65
N GLU A 170 -4.65 -19.97 -3.83
CA GLU A 170 -3.66 -19.23 -3.01
C GLU A 170 -2.88 -18.17 -3.79
N GLY A 171 -3.29 -17.94 -5.05
CA GLY A 171 -2.57 -17.12 -6.02
C GLY A 171 -1.35 -17.86 -6.55
N GLY A 172 -1.35 -18.14 -7.85
CA GLY A 172 -0.30 -18.93 -8.50
C GLY A 172 1.06 -18.24 -8.58
N PRO A 173 2.06 -18.93 -9.15
CA PRO A 173 3.47 -18.51 -9.11
C PRO A 173 3.73 -17.14 -9.74
N GLU A 174 3.03 -16.81 -10.84
CA GLU A 174 3.15 -15.52 -11.54
C GLU A 174 2.74 -14.34 -10.64
N MET A 175 1.71 -14.51 -9.80
CA MET A 175 1.32 -13.50 -8.82
C MET A 175 2.43 -13.30 -7.78
N HIS A 176 2.98 -14.39 -7.23
CA HIS A 176 4.05 -14.33 -6.23
C HIS A 176 5.34 -13.72 -6.79
N GLU A 177 5.65 -13.96 -8.05
CA GLU A 177 6.77 -13.35 -8.77
C GLU A 177 6.60 -11.82 -8.85
N HIS A 178 5.48 -11.34 -9.40
CA HIS A 178 5.23 -9.91 -9.52
C HIS A 178 5.06 -9.19 -8.18
N VAL A 179 4.45 -9.82 -7.18
CA VAL A 179 4.46 -9.31 -5.81
C VAL A 179 5.89 -9.28 -5.28
N GLY A 180 6.71 -10.28 -5.60
CA GLY A 180 8.13 -10.32 -5.28
C GLY A 180 8.91 -9.14 -5.81
N GLU A 181 8.73 -8.81 -7.08
CA GLU A 181 9.32 -7.64 -7.74
C GLU A 181 8.89 -6.33 -7.07
N LEU A 182 7.61 -6.18 -6.75
CA LEU A 182 7.09 -4.99 -6.06
C LEU A 182 7.74 -4.82 -4.69
N PHE A 183 7.83 -5.88 -3.89
CA PHE A 183 8.50 -5.81 -2.58
C PHE A 183 10.01 -5.58 -2.70
N ALA A 184 10.66 -6.07 -3.76
CA ALA A 184 12.05 -5.74 -4.04
C ALA A 184 12.22 -4.24 -4.39
N GLU A 185 11.30 -3.65 -5.16
CA GLU A 185 11.26 -2.19 -5.40
C GLU A 185 11.08 -1.42 -4.08
N ILE A 186 10.13 -1.83 -3.24
CA ILE A 186 9.90 -1.24 -1.91
C ILE A 186 11.19 -1.28 -1.09
N GLY A 187 11.86 -2.44 -1.02
CA GLY A 187 13.11 -2.60 -0.26
C GLY A 187 14.24 -1.69 -0.75
N GLN A 188 14.38 -1.47 -2.06
CA GLN A 188 15.39 -0.56 -2.63
C GLN A 188 15.13 0.92 -2.29
N ARG A 189 13.85 1.29 -2.21
CA ARG A 189 13.42 2.67 -1.90
C ARG A 189 13.36 2.94 -0.40
N ALA A 190 13.14 1.91 0.40
CA ALA A 190 13.02 2.02 1.84
C ALA A 190 14.29 2.61 2.46
N ARG A 191 14.09 3.48 3.45
CA ARG A 191 15.14 4.04 4.28
C ARG A 191 14.94 3.58 5.72
N PRO A 192 16.02 3.33 6.48
CA PRO A 192 15.88 2.92 7.86
C PRO A 192 15.19 4.03 8.66
N LEU A 193 14.24 3.64 9.52
CA LEU A 193 13.67 4.52 10.53
C LEU A 193 14.80 5.02 11.43
N ARG A 194 14.86 6.33 11.62
CA ARG A 194 15.95 6.99 12.37
C ARG A 194 15.66 7.00 13.87
#